data_AF-A0A4Q4MW23-F1
#
_entry.id   AF-A0A4Q4MW23-F1
#
_cell.length_a   1.000
_cell.length_b   1.000
_cell.length_c   1.000
_cell.angle_alpha   90.00
_cell.angle_beta   90.00
_cell.angle_gamma   90.00
#
_symmetry.space_group_name_H-M   'P 1'
#
loop_
_entity.id
_entity.type
_entity.pdbx_description
1 polymer ?
#
loop_
_entity_poly.entity_id
_entity_poly.type
_entity_poly.pdbx_seq_one_letter_code
_entity_poly.pdbx_strand_id
1 'polypeptide(L)'
;MAPTAPAHDYYVTLEVLPTALHDEIKASYRRLARLHHPDKNIGCQHATAKTQLINAAWEILGDVEKRVEYDRSRPQPKAPSSGSRSGPQPTSTQQPKYQASPRPDTTAQDEARAQAESDRKRREWLEFQRHQEEQIRQSRNIIKPLEAEIDRLNAIIDGNRTRLANDVPYAWNVFAFLSKRLSDQEKSEIRLASINADNAIRIKQIPLDKAKAQLKQLEEQLAQRKAQEEKRIAAEQARKANMERLARERAYEVRRQEQARQQAERNKAAQEAAERFRQQQAEQARESAERERKERAARDLESKKQSKSEPEHLMNVTRVSVTVNTGVGGTKLKVITPVRIAPDHYSSLQSNVPAATL
;
A
#
# COMPACT_ATOMS: atom_id res chain seq x y z
N MET A 1 -52.75 32.54 10.78
CA MET A 1 -51.77 33.64 10.95
C MET A 1 -50.43 33.16 10.39
N ALA A 2 -49.89 33.83 9.38
CA ALA A 2 -48.55 33.53 8.86
C ALA A 2 -47.50 33.89 9.93
N PRO A 3 -46.44 33.10 10.13
CA PRO A 3 -45.40 33.44 11.09
C PRO A 3 -44.66 34.71 10.63
N THR A 4 -44.67 35.72 11.49
CA THR A 4 -43.94 36.97 11.33
C THR A 4 -42.46 36.68 11.13
N ALA A 5 -41.91 37.03 9.98
CA ALA A 5 -40.49 36.85 9.70
C ALA A 5 -39.67 37.54 10.82
N PRO A 6 -38.74 36.82 11.48
CA PRO A 6 -37.87 37.44 12.47
C PRO A 6 -37.00 38.47 11.76
N ALA A 7 -37.03 39.72 12.23
CA ALA A 7 -36.14 40.79 11.73
C ALA A 7 -34.64 40.51 11.99
N HIS A 8 -34.30 39.36 12.59
CA HIS A 8 -32.97 38.96 13.03
C HIS A 8 -32.65 37.56 12.50
N ASP A 9 -31.45 37.41 11.95
CA ASP A 9 -30.95 36.14 11.42
C ASP A 9 -30.66 35.15 12.58
N TYR A 10 -31.26 33.96 12.52
CA TYR A 10 -31.08 32.94 13.55
C TYR A 10 -29.65 32.40 13.60
N TYR A 11 -28.95 32.38 12.46
CA TYR A 11 -27.55 31.97 12.39
C TYR A 11 -26.65 32.96 13.14
N VAL A 12 -26.91 34.26 12.99
CA VAL A 12 -26.21 35.32 13.70
C VAL A 12 -26.51 35.26 15.20
N THR A 13 -27.77 34.97 15.56
CA THR A 13 -28.20 34.85 16.97
C THR A 13 -27.51 33.69 17.70
N LEU A 14 -27.24 32.57 17.01
CA LEU A 14 -26.48 31.46 17.55
C LEU A 14 -24.96 31.57 17.30
N GLU A 15 -24.48 32.68 16.73
CA GLU A 15 -23.06 32.88 16.40
C GLU A 15 -22.46 31.75 15.54
N VAL A 16 -23.26 31.19 14.61
CA VAL A 16 -22.87 30.08 13.73
C VAL A 16 -23.02 30.47 12.26
N LEU A 17 -22.21 29.86 11.41
CA LEU A 17 -22.31 30.04 9.96
C LEU A 17 -23.53 29.27 9.40
N PRO A 18 -24.13 29.72 8.27
CA PRO A 18 -25.17 28.96 7.57
C PRO A 18 -24.71 27.57 7.14
N THR A 19 -23.41 27.38 6.93
CA THR A 19 -22.77 26.10 6.57
C THR A 19 -22.45 25.22 7.78
N ALA A 20 -22.78 25.64 9.00
CA ALA A 20 -22.44 24.92 10.22
C ALA A 20 -23.16 23.56 10.31
N LEU A 21 -22.45 22.57 10.85
CA LEU A 21 -23.00 21.24 11.13
C LEU A 21 -23.99 21.29 12.30
N HIS A 22 -24.92 20.34 12.36
CA HIS A 22 -25.91 20.28 13.44
C HIS A 22 -25.27 20.23 14.84
N ASP A 23 -24.16 19.50 14.97
CA ASP A 23 -23.40 19.41 16.23
C ASP A 23 -22.81 20.76 16.67
N GLU A 24 -22.39 21.59 15.72
CA GLU A 24 -21.85 22.94 15.99
C GLU A 24 -22.95 23.89 16.47
N ILE A 25 -24.14 23.82 15.84
CA ILE A 25 -25.33 24.58 16.25
C ILE A 25 -25.74 24.19 17.68
N LYS A 26 -25.75 22.89 17.98
CA LYS A 26 -26.06 22.36 19.32
C LYS A 26 -25.03 22.77 20.37
N ALA A 27 -23.75 22.78 19.99
CA ALA A 27 -22.67 23.22 20.87
C ALA A 27 -22.80 24.72 21.18
N SER A 28 -23.08 25.56 20.17
CA SER A 28 -23.23 27.00 20.36
C SER A 28 -24.46 27.35 21.19
N TYR A 29 -25.61 26.72 20.92
CA TYR A 29 -26.82 26.88 21.74
C TYR A 29 -26.54 26.60 23.22
N ARG A 30 -25.89 25.47 23.54
CA ARG A 30 -25.56 25.11 24.94
C ARG A 30 -24.61 26.13 25.60
N ARG A 31 -23.68 26.70 24.84
CA ARG A 31 -22.76 27.74 25.31
C ARG A 31 -23.52 29.01 25.65
N LEU A 32 -24.33 29.49 24.72
CA LEU A 32 -25.09 30.75 24.84
C LEU A 32 -26.20 30.67 25.88
N ALA A 33 -26.91 29.54 25.96
CA ALA A 33 -27.93 29.30 26.97
C ALA A 33 -27.37 29.37 28.39
N ARG A 34 -26.15 28.83 28.62
CA ARG A 34 -25.48 28.89 29.93
C ARG A 34 -24.99 30.30 30.27
N LEU A 35 -24.57 31.06 29.26
CA LEU A 35 -24.05 32.42 29.42
C LEU A 35 -25.17 33.41 29.75
N HIS A 36 -26.31 33.28 29.08
CA HIS A 36 -27.44 34.20 29.22
C HIS A 36 -28.56 33.70 30.14
N HIS A 37 -28.41 32.54 30.79
CA HIS A 37 -29.45 31.97 31.65
C HIS A 37 -29.94 32.96 32.73
N PRO A 38 -31.26 33.09 32.95
CA PRO A 38 -31.82 34.04 33.92
C PRO A 38 -31.39 33.78 35.37
N ASP A 39 -31.15 32.51 35.72
CA ASP A 39 -30.67 32.08 37.04
C ASP A 39 -29.29 32.67 37.41
N LYS A 40 -28.43 32.93 36.41
CA LYS A 40 -27.09 33.50 36.63
C LYS A 40 -27.04 35.01 36.48
N ASN A 41 -28.07 35.61 35.87
CA ASN A 41 -28.12 37.04 35.52
C ASN A 41 -29.40 37.68 36.10
N ILE A 42 -29.64 37.46 37.39
CA ILE A 42 -30.82 37.94 38.10
C ILE A 42 -30.81 39.49 38.10
N GLY A 43 -31.85 40.11 37.53
CA GLY A 43 -32.05 41.57 37.50
C GLY A 43 -31.76 42.27 36.17
N CYS A 44 -31.19 41.57 35.17
CA CYS A 44 -30.93 42.13 33.84
C CYS A 44 -32.05 41.76 32.84
N GLN A 45 -32.95 42.69 32.50
CA GLN A 45 -34.00 42.48 31.49
C GLN A 45 -33.43 42.06 30.11
N HIS A 46 -32.20 42.50 29.79
CA HIS A 46 -31.49 42.10 28.56
C HIS A 46 -31.11 40.62 28.51
N ALA A 47 -30.91 39.94 29.65
CA ALA A 47 -30.58 38.51 29.68
C ALA A 47 -31.80 37.68 29.26
N THR A 48 -32.98 38.01 29.78
CA THR A 48 -34.25 37.35 29.41
C THR A 48 -34.56 37.50 27.92
N ALA A 49 -34.42 38.72 27.37
CA ALA A 49 -34.65 38.96 25.93
C ALA A 49 -33.67 38.17 25.05
N LYS A 50 -32.38 38.11 25.41
CA LYS A 50 -31.38 37.31 24.67
C LYS A 50 -31.65 35.81 24.76
N THR A 51 -32.01 35.30 25.93
CA THR A 51 -32.37 33.87 26.09
C THR A 51 -33.57 33.49 25.24
N GLN A 52 -34.59 34.35 25.16
CA GLN A 52 -35.75 34.12 24.30
C GLN A 52 -35.36 34.04 22.81
N LEU A 53 -34.48 34.94 22.35
CA LEU A 53 -33.96 34.90 20.97
C LEU A 53 -33.12 33.65 20.69
N ILE A 54 -32.27 33.24 21.63
CA ILE A 54 -31.44 32.03 21.52
C ILE A 54 -32.33 30.77 21.44
N ASN A 55 -33.39 30.70 22.24
CA ASN A 55 -34.33 29.59 22.23
C ASN A 55 -35.13 29.55 20.92
N ALA A 56 -35.61 30.69 20.44
CA ALA A 56 -36.31 30.79 19.15
C ALA A 56 -35.41 30.37 17.97
N ALA A 57 -34.13 30.76 18.00
CA ALA A 57 -33.17 30.34 16.98
C ALA A 57 -32.90 28.83 17.01
N TRP A 58 -32.82 28.23 18.21
CA TRP A 58 -32.65 26.78 18.37
C TRP A 58 -33.88 25.98 17.92
N GLU A 59 -35.10 26.46 18.15
CA GLU A 59 -36.32 25.78 17.70
C GLU A 59 -36.42 25.65 16.18
N ILE A 60 -35.81 26.57 15.44
CA ILE A 60 -35.79 26.58 13.97
C ILE A 60 -34.54 25.87 13.42
N LEU A 61 -33.35 26.17 13.94
CA LEU A 61 -32.09 25.62 13.42
C LEU A 61 -31.73 24.24 13.98
N GLY A 62 -32.31 23.86 15.12
CA GLY A 62 -32.11 22.57 15.76
C GLY A 62 -32.89 21.43 15.09
N ASP A 63 -33.95 21.72 14.36
CA ASP A 63 -34.70 20.73 13.59
C ASP A 63 -34.29 20.81 12.12
N VAL A 64 -33.93 19.67 11.52
CA VAL A 64 -33.46 19.60 10.13
C VAL A 64 -34.56 20.05 9.17
N GLU A 65 -35.82 19.68 9.42
CA GLU A 65 -36.93 20.06 8.54
C GLU A 65 -37.22 21.55 8.59
N LYS A 66 -37.23 22.13 9.81
CA LYS A 66 -37.45 23.57 10.00
C LYS A 66 -36.27 24.42 9.52
N ARG A 67 -35.04 23.91 9.63
CA ARG A 67 -33.84 24.57 9.09
C ARG A 67 -33.92 24.70 7.58
N VAL A 68 -34.32 23.65 6.88
CA VAL A 68 -34.47 23.68 5.41
C VAL A 68 -35.54 24.69 4.99
N GLU A 69 -36.67 24.74 5.69
CA GLU A 69 -37.73 25.71 5.40
C GLU A 69 -37.27 27.15 5.69
N TYR A 70 -36.54 27.36 6.78
CA TYR A 70 -35.93 28.64 7.09
C TYR A 70 -34.92 29.08 6.02
N ASP A 71 -34.02 28.19 5.59
CA ASP A 71 -33.01 28.45 4.57
C ASP A 71 -33.61 28.82 3.20
N ARG A 72 -34.80 28.29 2.88
CA ARG A 72 -35.59 28.62 1.68
C ARG A 72 -36.25 29.99 1.77
N SER A 73 -36.77 30.35 2.94
CA SER A 73 -37.47 31.61 3.17
C SER A 73 -36.54 32.80 3.41
N ARG A 74 -35.28 32.56 3.81
CA ARG A 74 -34.29 33.60 4.09
C ARG A 74 -33.81 34.25 2.80
N PRO A 75 -33.81 35.61 2.70
CA PRO A 75 -33.19 36.30 1.58
C PRO A 75 -31.69 36.04 1.60
N GLN A 76 -31.24 35.14 0.73
CA GLN A 76 -29.81 34.89 0.55
C GLN A 76 -29.16 36.13 -0.08
N PRO A 77 -28.03 36.63 0.44
CA PRO A 77 -27.25 37.62 -0.29
C PRO A 77 -26.86 36.98 -1.62
N LYS A 78 -27.34 37.56 -2.73
CA LYS A 78 -26.95 37.13 -4.07
C LYS A 78 -25.44 37.21 -4.15
N ALA A 79 -24.77 36.06 -4.11
CA ALA A 79 -23.38 35.97 -4.53
C ALA A 79 -23.30 36.55 -5.95
N PRO A 80 -22.24 37.31 -6.30
CA PRO A 80 -22.05 37.70 -7.69
C PRO A 80 -22.03 36.41 -8.51
N SER A 81 -23.03 36.26 -9.37
CA SER A 81 -23.12 35.16 -10.32
C SER A 81 -21.78 35.08 -11.01
N SER A 82 -21.05 33.99 -10.81
CA SER A 82 -19.97 33.59 -11.70
C SER A 82 -20.60 33.41 -13.07
N GLY A 83 -20.63 34.50 -13.82
CA GLY A 83 -21.03 34.51 -15.21
C GLY A 83 -20.23 33.41 -15.90
N SER A 84 -20.97 32.47 -16.47
CA SER A 84 -20.46 31.58 -17.49
C SER A 84 -19.82 32.48 -18.56
N ARG A 85 -18.50 32.64 -18.51
CA ARG A 85 -17.72 33.29 -19.56
C ARG A 85 -17.69 32.32 -20.73
N SER A 86 -18.73 32.36 -21.54
CA SER A 86 -18.64 32.04 -22.96
C SER A 86 -17.70 33.06 -23.60
N GLY A 87 -16.40 32.74 -23.62
CA GLY A 87 -15.43 33.48 -24.41
C GLY A 87 -15.75 33.31 -25.91
N PRO A 88 -15.53 34.34 -26.74
CA PRO A 88 -15.70 34.22 -28.18
C PRO A 88 -14.76 33.14 -28.73
N GLN A 89 -15.32 32.25 -29.54
CA GLN A 89 -14.59 31.24 -30.28
C GLN A 89 -13.55 31.92 -31.19
N PRO A 90 -12.24 31.60 -31.10
CA PRO A 90 -11.30 32.09 -32.09
C PRO A 90 -11.57 31.38 -33.40
N THR A 91 -11.92 32.16 -34.42
CA THR A 91 -11.93 31.73 -35.81
C THR A 91 -10.55 31.21 -36.20
N SER A 92 -10.58 30.12 -36.94
CA SER A 92 -9.46 29.44 -37.59
C SER A 92 -8.49 30.42 -38.26
N THR A 93 -7.42 30.76 -37.56
CA THR A 93 -6.18 31.30 -38.14
C THR A 93 -5.10 30.29 -37.80
N GLN A 94 -4.54 29.66 -38.82
CA GLN A 94 -3.47 28.67 -38.69
C GLN A 94 -2.32 29.28 -37.86
N GLN A 95 -2.17 28.81 -36.62
CA GLN A 95 -1.01 29.14 -35.82
C GLN A 95 0.20 28.36 -36.35
N PRO A 96 1.39 28.99 -36.44
CA PRO A 96 2.61 28.28 -36.77
C PRO A 96 2.87 27.20 -35.72
N LYS A 97 3.34 26.03 -36.15
CA LYS A 97 3.72 24.89 -35.29
C LYS A 97 4.73 25.36 -34.22
N TYR A 98 4.24 25.74 -33.05
CA TYR A 98 5.06 25.80 -31.85
C TYR A 98 5.45 24.36 -31.50
N GLN A 99 6.73 24.06 -31.60
CA GLN A 99 7.29 22.84 -31.00
C GLN A 99 6.99 22.89 -29.51
N ALA A 100 6.28 21.88 -29.01
CA ALA A 100 6.06 21.71 -27.59
C ALA A 100 7.42 21.61 -26.90
N SER A 101 7.77 22.60 -26.08
CA SER A 101 8.87 22.45 -25.13
C SER A 101 8.63 21.19 -24.29
N PRO A 102 9.67 20.43 -23.92
CA PRO A 102 9.50 19.21 -23.14
C PRO A 102 8.74 19.56 -21.85
N ARG A 103 7.56 18.98 -21.65
CA ARG A 103 6.87 19.07 -20.36
C ARG A 103 7.82 18.46 -19.32
N PRO A 104 8.10 19.12 -18.18
CA PRO A 104 8.82 18.45 -17.09
C PRO A 104 8.05 17.19 -16.71
N ASP A 105 8.75 16.07 -16.59
CA ASP A 105 8.17 14.74 -16.36
C ASP A 105 7.13 14.79 -15.23
N THR A 106 5.85 14.64 -15.57
CA THR A 106 4.73 14.68 -14.62
C THR A 106 4.92 13.67 -13.48
N THR A 107 5.59 12.56 -13.77
CA THR A 107 5.94 11.50 -12.81
C THR A 107 6.78 12.00 -11.63
N ALA A 108 7.79 12.85 -11.86
CA ALA A 108 8.67 13.32 -10.79
C ALA A 108 7.97 14.31 -9.84
N GLN A 109 7.09 15.16 -10.38
CA GLN A 109 6.29 16.07 -9.56
C GLN A 109 5.22 15.33 -8.75
N ASP A 110 4.60 14.30 -9.33
CA ASP A 110 3.61 13.47 -8.64
C ASP A 110 4.26 12.61 -7.55
N GLU A 111 5.47 12.10 -7.77
CA GLU A 111 6.27 11.42 -6.74
C GLU A 111 6.66 12.37 -5.60
N ALA A 112 7.10 13.59 -5.89
CA ALA A 112 7.43 14.59 -4.87
C ALA A 112 6.20 14.99 -4.03
N ARG A 113 5.02 15.12 -4.67
CA ARG A 113 3.74 15.35 -3.97
C ARG A 113 3.37 14.17 -3.08
N ALA A 114 3.50 12.94 -3.58
CA ALA A 114 3.22 11.73 -2.81
C ALA A 114 4.14 11.59 -1.58
N GLN A 115 5.43 11.92 -1.74
CA GLN A 115 6.38 11.96 -0.64
C GLN A 115 6.00 13.03 0.39
N ALA A 116 5.69 14.25 -0.04
CA ALA A 116 5.25 15.33 0.85
C ALA A 116 3.96 14.98 1.62
N GLU A 117 3.02 14.28 0.99
CA GLU A 117 1.82 13.77 1.66
C GLU A 117 2.12 12.67 2.69
N SER A 118 3.05 11.76 2.37
CA SER A 118 3.51 10.73 3.30
C SER A 118 4.19 11.35 4.53
N ASP A 119 5.05 12.34 4.32
CA ASP A 119 5.73 13.08 5.39
C ASP A 119 4.74 13.90 6.24
N ARG A 120 3.70 14.48 5.62
CA ARG A 120 2.63 15.15 6.35
C ARG A 120 1.88 14.18 7.26
N LYS A 121 1.42 13.05 6.73
CA LYS A 121 0.74 11.99 7.51
C LYS A 121 1.62 11.45 8.63
N ARG A 122 2.93 11.28 8.37
CA ARG A 122 3.89 10.87 9.38
C ARG A 122 4.02 11.90 10.51
N ARG A 123 4.04 13.19 10.20
CA ARG A 123 4.05 14.25 11.23
C ARG A 123 2.77 14.28 12.04
N GLU A 124 1.61 14.23 11.40
CA GLU A 124 0.30 14.12 12.06
C GLU A 124 0.25 12.91 12.99
N TRP A 125 0.79 11.77 12.55
CA TRP A 125 0.90 10.57 13.36
C TRP A 125 1.79 10.77 14.59
N LEU A 126 2.99 11.32 14.43
CA LEU A 126 3.90 11.59 15.54
C LEU A 126 3.32 12.60 16.54
N GLU A 127 2.62 13.62 16.06
CA GLU A 127 1.91 14.59 16.90
C GLU A 127 0.80 13.92 17.70
N PHE A 128 0.00 13.07 17.06
CA PHE A 128 -1.01 12.26 17.74
C PHE A 128 -0.37 11.36 18.80
N GLN A 129 0.70 10.64 18.48
CA GLN A 129 1.40 9.78 19.44
C GLN A 129 1.90 10.59 20.63
N ARG A 130 2.57 11.72 20.41
CA ARG A 130 3.03 12.60 21.49
C ARG A 130 1.87 13.08 22.37
N HIS A 131 0.76 13.47 21.76
CA HIS A 131 -0.42 13.89 22.50
C HIS A 131 -0.97 12.75 23.38
N GLN A 132 -1.11 11.55 22.83
CA GLN A 132 -1.60 10.39 23.59
C GLN A 132 -0.63 9.98 24.71
N GLU A 133 0.68 9.97 24.44
CA GLU A 133 1.71 9.68 25.44
C GLU A 133 1.70 10.70 26.57
N GLU A 134 1.46 11.97 26.27
CA GLU A 134 1.31 13.02 27.26
C GLU A 134 0.04 12.82 28.12
N GLN A 135 -1.09 12.45 27.53
CA GLN A 135 -2.31 12.10 28.27
C GLN A 135 -2.12 10.87 29.17
N ILE A 136 -1.41 9.85 28.67
CA ILE A 136 -1.02 8.66 29.43
C ILE A 136 -0.12 9.06 30.61
N ARG A 137 0.86 9.93 30.38
CA ARG A 137 1.75 10.44 31.42
C ARG A 137 0.99 11.21 32.49
N GLN A 138 0.09 12.11 32.09
CA GLN A 138 -0.78 12.86 33.01
C GLN A 138 -1.64 11.93 33.86
N SER A 139 -2.26 10.92 33.24
CA SER A 139 -3.04 9.90 33.96
C SER A 139 -2.19 9.13 34.97
N ARG A 140 -0.98 8.69 34.58
CA ARG A 140 -0.04 8.02 35.49
C ARG A 140 0.42 8.90 36.65
N ASN A 141 0.61 10.20 36.40
CA ASN A 141 0.97 11.16 37.45
C ASN A 141 -0.13 11.36 38.50
N ILE A 142 -1.40 11.10 38.14
CA ILE A 142 -2.53 11.11 39.09
C ILE A 142 -2.65 9.76 39.81
N ILE A 143 -2.48 8.65 39.09
CA ILE A 143 -2.63 7.29 39.63
C ILE A 143 -1.58 7.00 40.72
N LYS A 144 -0.31 7.23 40.44
CA LYS A 144 0.79 6.89 41.37
C LYS A 144 0.64 7.46 42.78
N PRO A 145 0.36 8.78 42.98
CA PRO A 145 0.19 9.31 44.32
C PRO A 145 -1.09 8.81 45.00
N LEU A 146 -2.16 8.53 44.24
CA LEU A 146 -3.38 7.95 44.80
C LEU A 146 -3.15 6.51 45.31
N GLU A 147 -2.43 5.69 44.55
CA GLU A 147 -2.03 4.34 44.96
C GLU A 147 -1.17 4.38 46.22
N ALA A 148 -0.12 5.22 46.21
CA ALA A 148 0.76 5.37 47.38
C ALA A 148 0.01 5.83 48.64
N GLU A 149 -1.00 6.70 48.49
CA GLU A 149 -1.82 7.15 49.61
C GLU A 149 -2.75 6.04 50.12
N ILE A 150 -3.35 5.26 49.23
CA ILE A 150 -4.16 4.10 49.61
C ILE A 150 -3.30 3.04 50.32
N ASP A 151 -2.10 2.78 49.82
CA ASP A 151 -1.16 1.85 50.45
C ASP A 151 -0.75 2.31 51.86
N ARG A 152 -0.53 3.62 52.06
CA ARG A 152 -0.29 4.20 53.39
C ARG A 152 -1.48 4.02 54.33
N LEU A 153 -2.70 4.24 53.86
CA LEU A 153 -3.92 4.06 54.65
C LEU A 153 -4.14 2.58 55.01
N ASN A 154 -3.89 1.67 54.08
CA ASN A 154 -3.92 0.22 54.34
C ASN A 154 -2.89 -0.18 55.40
N ALA A 155 -1.66 0.35 55.33
CA ALA A 155 -0.64 0.09 56.33
C ALA A 155 -1.03 0.58 57.74
N ILE A 156 -1.76 1.71 57.84
CA ILE A 156 -2.32 2.19 59.11
C ILE A 156 -3.37 1.20 59.64
N ILE A 157 -4.27 0.72 58.78
CA ILE A 157 -5.30 -0.27 59.16
C ILE A 157 -4.65 -1.56 59.64
N ASP A 158 -3.67 -2.09 58.92
CA ASP A 158 -2.96 -3.32 59.28
C ASP A 158 -2.15 -3.16 60.58
N GLY A 159 -1.50 -2.01 60.76
CA GLY A 159 -0.81 -1.67 62.01
C GLY A 159 -1.77 -1.57 63.19
N ASN A 160 -2.95 -1.02 62.99
CA ASN A 160 -4.00 -0.93 64.00
C ASN A 160 -4.60 -2.30 64.33
N ARG A 161 -4.83 -3.13 63.30
CA ARG A 161 -5.32 -4.51 63.44
C ARG A 161 -4.34 -5.38 64.24
N THR A 162 -3.04 -5.28 63.96
CA THR A 162 -2.00 -6.02 64.69
C THR A 162 -1.89 -5.55 66.16
N ARG A 163 -1.97 -4.25 66.43
CA ARG A 163 -2.00 -3.71 67.80
C ARG A 163 -3.18 -4.24 68.62
N LEU A 164 -4.37 -4.28 68.01
CA LEU A 164 -5.57 -4.83 68.65
C LEU A 164 -5.49 -6.35 68.84
N ALA A 165 -4.92 -7.08 67.87
CA ALA A 165 -4.78 -8.53 67.95
C ALA A 165 -3.78 -8.97 69.04
N ASN A 166 -2.73 -8.16 69.28
CA ASN A 166 -1.74 -8.43 70.31
C ASN A 166 -2.25 -8.15 71.75
N ASP A 167 -3.37 -7.43 71.91
CA ASP A 167 -4.02 -7.22 73.21
C ASP A 167 -4.93 -8.40 73.57
N VAL A 168 -4.32 -9.51 73.98
CA VAL A 168 -5.00 -10.77 74.34
C VAL A 168 -5.41 -10.77 75.81
N PRO A 169 -6.61 -11.27 76.20
CA PRO A 169 -7.05 -11.33 77.59
C PRO A 169 -6.09 -12.08 78.53
N TYR A 170 -6.03 -11.67 79.81
CA TYR A 170 -5.15 -12.23 80.85
C TYR A 170 -5.19 -13.77 80.97
N ALA A 171 -6.32 -14.40 80.66
CA ALA A 171 -6.48 -15.85 80.74
C ALA A 171 -5.69 -16.63 79.66
N TRP A 172 -5.21 -15.95 78.61
CA TRP A 172 -4.57 -16.58 77.44
C TRP A 172 -3.15 -16.06 77.17
N ASN A 173 -2.60 -15.13 77.98
CA ASN A 173 -1.29 -14.56 77.79
C ASN A 173 -0.39 -14.71 79.03
N VAL A 174 0.50 -15.70 79.00
CA VAL A 174 1.36 -16.09 80.15
C VAL A 174 2.38 -15.01 80.54
N PHE A 175 2.62 -14.02 79.67
CA PHE A 175 3.52 -12.87 79.91
C PHE A 175 2.78 -11.54 80.19
N ALA A 176 1.49 -11.58 80.54
CA ALA A 176 0.65 -10.39 80.70
C ALA A 176 1.13 -9.38 81.76
N PHE A 177 2.05 -9.76 82.66
CA PHE A 177 2.68 -8.87 83.63
C PHE A 177 3.80 -8.00 83.04
N LEU A 178 4.31 -8.34 81.85
CA LEU A 178 5.41 -7.63 81.17
C LEU A 178 4.94 -6.77 79.99
N SER A 179 3.69 -6.92 79.54
CA SER A 179 3.14 -6.20 78.38
C SER A 179 2.39 -4.93 78.77
N LYS A 180 2.64 -3.85 78.04
CA LYS A 180 1.89 -2.59 78.18
C LYS A 180 0.51 -2.75 77.54
N ARG A 181 -0.53 -2.85 78.37
CA ARG A 181 -1.92 -3.04 77.93
C ARG A 181 -2.49 -1.77 77.30
N LEU A 182 -3.32 -1.93 76.27
CA LEU A 182 -4.08 -0.83 75.69
C LEU A 182 -5.29 -0.52 76.57
N SER A 183 -5.48 0.75 76.92
CA SER A 183 -6.68 1.26 77.58
C SER A 183 -7.89 1.23 76.65
N ASP A 184 -9.09 1.23 77.22
CA ASP A 184 -10.33 1.24 76.42
C ASP A 184 -10.46 2.50 75.57
N GLN A 185 -9.91 3.62 76.04
CA GLN A 185 -9.83 4.85 75.27
C GLN A 185 -8.91 4.67 74.04
N GLU A 186 -7.70 4.14 74.21
CA GLU A 186 -6.77 3.87 73.09
C GLU A 186 -7.37 2.88 72.07
N LYS A 187 -8.10 1.86 72.54
CA LYS A 187 -8.82 0.93 71.64
C LYS A 187 -9.91 1.61 70.84
N SER A 188 -10.61 2.58 71.44
CA SER A 188 -11.65 3.34 70.74
C SER A 188 -11.03 4.26 69.69
N GLU A 189 -9.91 4.91 70.00
CA GLU A 189 -9.18 5.78 69.09
C GLU A 189 -8.60 5.01 67.90
N ILE A 190 -8.03 3.82 68.14
CA ILE A 190 -7.52 2.94 67.07
C ILE A 190 -8.64 2.48 66.15
N ARG A 191 -9.81 2.09 66.71
CA ARG A 191 -10.98 1.71 65.91
C ARG A 191 -11.48 2.88 65.06
N LEU A 192 -11.58 4.07 65.65
CA LEU A 192 -11.98 5.28 64.93
C LEU A 192 -10.99 5.65 63.82
N ALA A 193 -9.68 5.54 64.07
CA ALA A 193 -8.64 5.77 63.07
C ALA A 193 -8.72 4.78 61.91
N SER A 194 -9.01 3.50 62.18
CA SER A 194 -9.27 2.51 61.13
C SER A 194 -10.48 2.86 60.28
N ILE A 195 -11.60 3.24 60.90
CA ILE A 195 -12.84 3.64 60.18
C ILE A 195 -12.60 4.89 59.31
N ASN A 196 -11.87 5.88 59.83
CA ASN A 196 -11.53 7.08 59.08
C ASN A 196 -10.62 6.77 57.88
N ALA A 197 -9.65 5.87 58.06
CA ALA A 197 -8.78 5.40 56.98
C ALA A 197 -9.58 4.63 55.90
N ASP A 198 -10.47 3.72 56.30
CA ASP A 198 -11.35 2.98 55.37
C ASP A 198 -12.24 3.93 54.54
N ASN A 199 -12.84 4.92 55.20
CA ASN A 199 -13.64 5.94 54.52
C ASN A 199 -12.79 6.76 53.53
N ALA A 200 -11.57 7.13 53.91
CA ALA A 200 -10.64 7.84 53.04
C ALA A 200 -10.22 7.00 51.82
N ILE A 201 -9.96 5.69 52.00
CA ILE A 201 -9.67 4.75 50.90
C ILE A 201 -10.85 4.73 49.93
N ARG A 202 -12.08 4.53 50.41
CA ARG A 202 -13.29 4.48 49.56
C ARG A 202 -13.45 5.75 48.72
N ILE A 203 -13.22 6.92 49.30
CA ILE A 203 -13.32 8.20 48.61
C ILE A 203 -12.23 8.32 47.52
N LYS A 204 -10.99 7.88 47.81
CA LYS A 204 -9.85 7.95 46.88
C LYS A 204 -9.88 6.87 45.79
N GLN A 205 -10.54 5.74 46.04
CA GLN A 205 -10.66 4.65 45.09
C GLN A 205 -11.45 5.07 43.84
N ILE A 206 -12.48 5.90 44.01
CA ILE A 206 -13.33 6.38 42.90
C ILE A 206 -12.52 7.13 41.81
N PRO A 207 -11.76 8.20 42.14
CA PRO A 207 -10.93 8.87 41.13
C PRO A 207 -9.78 8.00 40.63
N LEU A 208 -9.25 7.09 41.46
CA LEU A 208 -8.21 6.15 41.04
C LEU A 208 -8.72 5.20 39.95
N ASP A 209 -9.86 4.56 40.17
CA ASP A 209 -10.48 3.64 39.22
C ASP A 209 -10.84 4.35 37.91
N LYS A 210 -11.35 5.59 38.02
CA LYS A 210 -11.63 6.43 36.86
C LYS A 210 -10.36 6.75 36.07
N ALA A 211 -9.27 7.14 36.75
CA ALA A 211 -8.00 7.43 36.10
C ALA A 211 -7.39 6.17 35.45
N LYS A 212 -7.48 5.01 36.12
CA LYS A 212 -7.05 3.71 35.56
C LYS A 212 -7.86 3.32 34.33
N ALA A 213 -9.17 3.50 34.37
CA ALA A 213 -10.04 3.23 33.22
C ALA A 213 -9.70 4.14 32.03
N GLN A 214 -9.46 5.43 32.29
CA GLN A 214 -9.01 6.39 31.27
C GLN A 214 -7.65 6.00 30.69
N LEU A 215 -6.67 5.65 31.54
CA LEU A 215 -5.36 5.19 31.10
C LEU A 215 -5.48 3.98 30.18
N LYS A 216 -6.27 2.97 30.57
CA LYS A 216 -6.52 1.77 29.75
C LYS A 216 -7.14 2.13 28.40
N GLN A 217 -8.13 3.02 28.40
CA GLN A 217 -8.77 3.47 27.17
C GLN A 217 -7.78 4.18 26.23
N LEU A 218 -6.91 5.06 26.75
CA LEU A 218 -5.89 5.77 25.97
C LEU A 218 -4.86 4.80 25.38
N GLU A 219 -4.39 3.83 26.18
CA GLU A 219 -3.45 2.79 25.73
C GLU A 219 -4.07 1.93 24.61
N GLU A 220 -5.34 1.55 24.76
CA GLU A 220 -6.07 0.78 23.74
C GLU A 220 -6.29 1.59 22.46
N GLN A 221 -6.68 2.87 22.56
CA GLN A 221 -6.82 3.74 21.39
C GLN A 221 -5.50 3.90 20.63
N LEU A 222 -4.39 4.08 21.35
CA LEU A 222 -3.06 4.17 20.77
C LEU A 222 -2.65 2.86 20.08
N ALA A 223 -2.97 1.71 20.66
CA ALA A 223 -2.72 0.40 20.06
C ALA A 223 -3.55 0.16 18.79
N GLN A 224 -4.86 0.48 18.84
CA GLN A 224 -5.77 0.35 17.69
C GLN A 224 -5.31 1.23 16.51
N ARG A 225 -4.97 2.49 16.78
CA ARG A 225 -4.45 3.40 15.74
C ARG A 225 -3.10 2.96 15.19
N LYS A 226 -2.17 2.47 16.03
CA LYS A 226 -0.89 1.87 15.58
C LYS A 226 -1.15 0.72 14.59
N ALA A 227 -2.04 -0.20 14.93
CA ALA A 227 -2.38 -1.33 14.07
C ALA A 227 -3.04 -0.89 12.75
N GLN A 228 -3.86 0.16 12.76
CA GLN A 228 -4.43 0.74 11.52
C GLN A 228 -3.34 1.34 10.63
N GLU A 229 -2.39 2.07 11.22
CA GLU A 229 -1.31 2.71 10.47
C GLU A 229 -0.32 1.68 9.90
N GLU A 230 -0.01 0.63 10.66
CA GLU A 230 0.79 -0.51 10.18
C GLU A 230 0.11 -1.20 8.99
N LYS A 231 -1.20 -1.42 9.04
CA LYS A 231 -1.97 -1.96 7.90
C LYS A 231 -1.92 -1.03 6.69
N ARG A 232 -2.00 0.30 6.91
CA ARG A 232 -1.90 1.30 5.83
C ARG A 232 -0.53 1.24 5.16
N ILE A 233 0.55 1.23 5.95
CA ILE A 233 1.93 1.15 5.47
C ILE A 233 2.16 -0.18 4.74
N ALA A 234 1.70 -1.30 5.30
CA ALA A 234 1.80 -2.61 4.65
C ALA A 234 1.05 -2.65 3.31
N ALA A 235 -0.14 -2.05 3.22
CA ALA A 235 -0.88 -1.95 1.96
C ALA A 235 -0.16 -1.08 0.91
N GLU A 236 0.45 0.03 1.33
CA GLU A 236 1.25 0.90 0.46
C GLU A 236 2.51 0.18 -0.05
N GLN A 237 3.22 -0.54 0.81
CA GLN A 237 4.36 -1.38 0.44
C GLN A 237 3.96 -2.50 -0.51
N ALA A 238 2.83 -3.16 -0.26
CA ALA A 238 2.30 -4.21 -1.15
C ALA A 238 1.94 -3.64 -2.54
N ARG A 239 1.36 -2.44 -2.62
CA ARG A 239 1.09 -1.76 -3.90
C ARG A 239 2.38 -1.46 -4.65
N LYS A 240 3.39 -0.91 -3.96
CA LYS A 240 4.69 -0.61 -4.56
C LYS A 240 5.38 -1.89 -5.08
N ALA A 241 5.38 -2.96 -4.28
CA ALA A 241 5.92 -4.26 -4.67
C ALA A 241 5.20 -4.86 -5.89
N ASN A 242 3.86 -4.74 -5.95
CA ASN A 242 3.08 -5.19 -7.10
C ASN A 242 3.40 -4.38 -8.37
N MET A 243 3.51 -3.06 -8.24
CA MET A 243 3.93 -2.19 -9.35
C MET A 243 5.32 -2.53 -9.86
N GLU A 244 6.27 -2.76 -8.95
CA GLU A 244 7.63 -3.16 -9.30
C GLU A 244 7.67 -4.54 -9.97
N ARG A 245 6.88 -5.50 -9.47
CA ARG A 245 6.71 -6.81 -10.10
C ARG A 245 6.20 -6.69 -11.53
N LEU A 246 5.13 -5.92 -11.74
CA LEU A 246 4.57 -5.69 -13.08
C LEU A 246 5.58 -4.99 -14.01
N ALA A 247 6.37 -4.05 -13.48
CA ALA A 247 7.43 -3.40 -14.25
C ALA A 247 8.53 -4.40 -14.66
N ARG A 248 8.93 -5.30 -13.76
CA ARG A 248 9.89 -6.37 -14.04
C ARG A 248 9.37 -7.36 -15.09
N GLU A 249 8.09 -7.75 -14.99
CA GLU A 249 7.42 -8.61 -15.98
C GLU A 249 7.41 -7.94 -17.36
N ARG A 250 6.98 -6.68 -17.45
CA ARG A 250 7.03 -5.91 -18.71
C ARG A 250 8.44 -5.81 -19.27
N ALA A 251 9.44 -5.50 -18.44
CA ALA A 251 10.83 -5.42 -18.88
C ALA A 251 11.38 -6.78 -19.38
N TYR A 252 10.94 -7.88 -18.77
CA TYR A 252 11.25 -9.22 -19.23
C TYR A 252 10.60 -9.51 -20.59
N GLU A 253 9.32 -9.17 -20.76
CA GLU A 253 8.60 -9.33 -22.03
C GLU A 253 9.23 -8.53 -23.17
N VAL A 254 9.60 -7.26 -22.93
CA VAL A 254 10.29 -6.45 -23.93
C VAL A 254 11.61 -7.11 -24.35
N ARG A 255 12.45 -7.51 -23.40
CA ARG A 255 13.72 -8.21 -23.71
C ARG A 255 13.49 -9.50 -24.47
N ARG A 256 12.46 -10.27 -24.12
CA ARG A 256 12.09 -11.50 -24.84
C ARG A 256 11.67 -11.21 -26.28
N GLN A 257 10.88 -10.16 -26.50
CA GLN A 257 10.49 -9.74 -27.85
C GLN A 257 11.69 -9.26 -28.67
N GLU A 258 12.61 -8.52 -28.05
CA GLU A 258 13.86 -8.09 -28.70
C GLU A 258 14.73 -9.27 -29.11
N GLN A 259 14.94 -10.24 -28.22
CA GLN A 259 15.67 -11.46 -28.54
C GLN A 259 15.01 -12.25 -29.68
N ALA A 260 13.67 -12.35 -29.69
CA ALA A 260 12.94 -13.00 -30.77
C ALA A 260 13.10 -12.25 -32.11
N ARG A 261 13.07 -10.91 -32.10
CA ARG A 261 13.33 -10.07 -33.29
C ARG A 261 14.75 -10.28 -33.82
N GLN A 262 15.75 -10.22 -32.95
CA GLN A 262 17.15 -10.45 -33.32
C GLN A 262 17.35 -11.87 -33.90
N GLN A 263 16.71 -12.88 -33.32
CA GLN A 263 16.78 -14.24 -33.83
C GLN A 263 16.09 -14.36 -35.20
N ALA A 264 14.94 -13.71 -35.39
CA ALA A 264 14.25 -13.70 -36.68
C ALA A 264 15.09 -13.00 -37.77
N GLU A 265 15.73 -11.87 -37.44
CA GLU A 265 16.66 -11.18 -38.34
C GLU A 265 17.86 -12.05 -38.69
N ARG A 266 18.47 -12.72 -37.70
CA ARG A 266 19.56 -13.68 -37.92
C ARG A 266 19.14 -14.85 -38.82
N ASN A 267 17.96 -15.43 -38.57
CA ASN A 267 17.42 -16.51 -39.38
C ASN A 267 17.16 -16.05 -40.82
N LYS A 268 16.59 -14.85 -41.00
CA LYS A 268 16.37 -14.25 -42.32
C LYS A 268 17.69 -14.01 -43.06
N ALA A 269 18.69 -13.42 -42.39
CA ALA A 269 20.01 -13.21 -42.97
C ALA A 269 20.70 -14.53 -43.34
N ALA A 270 20.54 -15.58 -42.54
CA ALA A 270 21.05 -16.92 -42.84
C ALA A 270 20.36 -17.54 -44.07
N GLN A 271 19.04 -17.37 -44.22
CA GLN A 271 18.30 -17.81 -45.41
C GLN A 271 18.78 -17.09 -46.67
N GLU A 272 18.90 -15.77 -46.62
CA GLU A 272 19.41 -14.97 -47.74
C GLU A 272 20.85 -15.36 -48.10
N ALA A 273 21.71 -15.60 -47.11
CA ALA A 273 23.07 -16.08 -47.34
C ALA A 273 23.10 -17.47 -47.99
N ALA A 274 22.24 -18.39 -47.54
CA ALA A 274 22.12 -19.72 -48.12
C ALA A 274 21.56 -19.68 -49.56
N GLU A 275 20.66 -18.75 -49.87
CA GLU A 275 20.19 -18.51 -51.23
C GLU A 275 21.27 -17.93 -52.13
N ARG A 276 22.02 -16.92 -51.65
CA ARG A 276 23.18 -16.37 -52.38
C ARG A 276 24.23 -17.44 -52.66
N PHE A 277 24.52 -18.28 -51.68
CA PHE A 277 25.45 -19.40 -51.86
C PHE A 277 24.94 -20.41 -52.90
N ARG A 278 23.65 -20.75 -52.86
CA ARG A 278 23.02 -21.61 -53.89
C ARG A 278 23.08 -20.97 -55.29
N GLN A 279 22.85 -19.67 -55.39
CA GLN A 279 22.97 -18.93 -56.66
C GLN A 279 24.41 -18.98 -57.18
N GLN A 280 25.40 -18.73 -56.33
CA GLN A 280 26.82 -18.82 -56.68
C GLN A 280 27.20 -20.23 -57.14
N GLN A 281 26.76 -21.28 -56.44
CA GLN A 281 27.01 -22.66 -56.89
C GLN A 281 26.34 -22.96 -58.23
N ALA A 282 25.10 -22.51 -58.44
CA ALA A 282 24.41 -22.70 -59.70
C ALA A 282 25.08 -21.94 -60.86
N GLU A 283 25.60 -20.75 -60.60
CA GLU A 283 26.36 -19.96 -61.57
C GLU A 283 27.70 -20.62 -61.90
N GLN A 284 28.47 -21.05 -60.90
CA GLN A 284 29.69 -21.83 -61.10
C GLN A 284 29.44 -23.11 -61.90
N ALA A 285 28.35 -23.83 -61.61
CA ALA A 285 27.96 -25.02 -62.36
C ALA A 285 27.55 -24.71 -63.81
N ARG A 286 26.93 -23.55 -64.06
CA ARG A 286 26.62 -23.08 -65.42
C ARG A 286 27.89 -22.73 -66.18
N GLU A 287 28.81 -22.00 -65.55
CA GLU A 287 30.10 -21.66 -66.15
C GLU A 287 30.92 -22.91 -66.45
N SER A 288 30.98 -23.89 -65.53
CA SER A 288 31.69 -25.15 -65.76
C SER A 288 31.05 -25.94 -66.91
N ALA A 289 29.72 -26.03 -66.95
CA ALA A 289 29.00 -26.69 -68.04
C ALA A 289 29.20 -25.97 -69.39
N GLU A 290 29.27 -24.64 -69.41
CA GLU A 290 29.56 -23.86 -70.62
C GLU A 290 31.00 -24.07 -71.08
N ARG A 291 31.97 -24.07 -70.16
CA ARG A 291 33.37 -24.41 -70.44
C ARG A 291 33.49 -25.82 -71.01
N GLU A 292 32.84 -26.80 -70.38
CA GLU A 292 32.79 -28.18 -70.89
C GLU A 292 32.15 -28.26 -72.28
N ARG A 293 31.07 -27.52 -72.54
CA ARG A 293 30.44 -27.46 -73.87
C ARG A 293 31.38 -26.88 -74.92
N LYS A 294 32.08 -25.78 -74.60
CA LYS A 294 33.08 -25.17 -75.49
C LYS A 294 34.23 -26.14 -75.76
N GLU A 295 34.69 -26.85 -74.73
CA GLU A 295 35.77 -27.84 -74.83
C GLU A 295 35.35 -29.07 -75.65
N ARG A 296 34.12 -29.59 -75.47
CA ARG A 296 33.55 -30.65 -76.31
C ARG A 296 33.39 -30.20 -77.76
N ALA A 297 32.86 -29.00 -77.99
CA ALA A 297 32.73 -28.45 -79.34
C ALA A 297 34.09 -28.25 -80.02
N ALA A 298 35.12 -27.84 -79.26
CA ALA A 298 36.50 -27.76 -79.76
C ALA A 298 37.07 -29.15 -80.11
N ARG A 299 36.88 -30.16 -79.24
CA ARG A 299 37.26 -31.56 -79.53
C ARG A 299 36.55 -32.10 -80.76
N ASP A 300 35.26 -31.81 -80.94
CA ASP A 300 34.48 -32.22 -82.12
C ASP A 300 34.94 -31.52 -83.40
N LEU A 301 35.39 -30.26 -83.30
CA LEU A 301 35.99 -29.54 -84.43
C LEU A 301 37.37 -30.11 -84.80
N GLU A 302 38.15 -30.48 -83.79
CA GLU A 302 39.48 -31.10 -83.93
C GLU A 302 39.36 -32.50 -84.54
N SER A 303 38.39 -33.31 -84.09
CA SER A 303 38.10 -34.63 -84.68
C SER A 303 37.59 -34.52 -86.12
N LYS A 304 36.79 -33.50 -86.46
CA LYS A 304 36.41 -33.18 -87.85
C LYS A 304 37.56 -32.71 -88.73
N LYS A 305 38.59 -32.06 -88.15
CA LYS A 305 39.81 -31.70 -88.87
C LYS A 305 40.69 -32.93 -89.11
N GLN A 306 40.83 -33.79 -88.10
CA GLN A 306 41.54 -35.08 -88.22
C GLN A 306 40.85 -36.02 -89.21
N SER A 307 39.51 -36.07 -89.24
CA SER A 307 38.75 -36.86 -90.23
C SER A 307 38.80 -36.28 -91.65
N LYS A 308 39.41 -35.11 -91.87
CA LYS A 308 39.60 -34.48 -93.18
C LYS A 308 41.05 -34.60 -93.68
N SER A 309 41.94 -35.20 -92.88
CA SER A 309 43.37 -35.40 -93.18
C SER A 309 43.80 -36.87 -93.26
N GLU A 310 42.88 -37.83 -93.20
CA GLU A 310 43.19 -39.25 -93.39
C GLU A 310 42.58 -39.77 -94.71
N PRO A 311 43.40 -40.24 -95.67
CA PRO A 311 42.89 -41.00 -96.82
C PRO A 311 42.50 -42.42 -96.38
N GLU A 312 41.39 -42.89 -96.94
CA GLU A 312 40.87 -44.25 -96.78
C GLU A 312 41.97 -45.30 -97.03
N HIS A 313 42.29 -46.09 -95.99
CA HIS A 313 42.96 -47.37 -96.18
C HIS A 313 42.10 -48.51 -95.66
N LEU A 314 41.59 -49.26 -96.64
CA LEU A 314 41.00 -50.58 -96.50
C LEU A 314 41.91 -51.47 -95.65
N MET A 315 41.39 -52.02 -94.54
CA MET A 315 41.74 -53.37 -94.12
C MET A 315 40.51 -54.08 -93.55
N ASN A 316 40.07 -55.09 -94.29
CA ASN A 316 39.28 -56.21 -93.80
C ASN A 316 40.04 -56.87 -92.64
N VAL A 317 39.45 -56.88 -91.45
CA VAL A 317 39.70 -57.96 -90.48
C VAL A 317 38.38 -58.47 -89.92
N THR A 318 38.16 -59.73 -90.27
CA THR A 318 37.18 -60.71 -89.82
C THR A 318 36.70 -60.55 -88.38
N ARG A 319 35.38 -60.57 -88.27
CA ARG A 319 34.55 -60.79 -87.07
C ARG A 319 35.11 -61.90 -86.16
N VAL A 320 35.36 -61.60 -84.90
CA VAL A 320 35.27 -62.60 -83.81
C VAL A 320 34.28 -62.05 -82.78
N SER A 321 33.06 -62.58 -82.83
CA SER A 321 32.03 -62.41 -81.82
C SER A 321 32.42 -63.18 -80.57
N VAL A 322 32.63 -62.49 -79.45
CA VAL A 322 32.65 -63.12 -78.11
C VAL A 322 31.47 -62.54 -77.33
N THR A 323 30.36 -63.26 -77.43
CA THR A 323 29.21 -63.10 -76.53
C THR A 323 29.55 -63.83 -75.24
N VAL A 324 29.73 -63.12 -74.13
CA VAL A 324 29.68 -63.73 -72.80
C VAL A 324 28.59 -63.04 -72.01
N ASN A 325 27.40 -63.63 -72.11
CA ASN A 325 26.33 -63.44 -71.18
C ASN A 325 26.36 -64.63 -70.23
N THR A 326 26.81 -64.44 -69.00
CA THR A 326 26.48 -65.36 -67.90
C THR A 326 26.37 -64.56 -66.62
N GLY A 327 25.14 -64.47 -66.13
CA GLY A 327 24.84 -63.95 -64.81
C GLY A 327 25.19 -64.92 -63.68
N VAL A 328 24.86 -64.43 -62.49
CA VAL A 328 24.63 -65.14 -61.22
C VAL A 328 25.85 -65.45 -60.36
N GLY A 329 25.89 -64.79 -59.20
CA GLY A 329 26.02 -65.51 -57.92
C GLY A 329 27.32 -65.39 -57.12
N GLY A 330 27.20 -64.81 -55.90
CA GLY A 330 28.05 -65.06 -54.72
C GLY A 330 29.49 -64.53 -54.79
N THR A 331 30.20 -64.14 -53.73
CA THR A 331 30.05 -64.31 -52.28
C THR A 331 31.10 -63.44 -51.59
N LYS A 332 30.70 -62.77 -50.50
CA LYS A 332 31.40 -62.47 -49.22
C LYS A 332 32.85 -61.92 -49.22
N LEU A 333 33.03 -60.76 -48.57
CA LEU A 333 33.97 -60.46 -47.44
C LEU A 333 33.71 -59.00 -47.00
N LYS A 334 32.83 -58.72 -46.03
CA LYS A 334 33.02 -58.71 -44.56
C LYS A 334 33.75 -57.46 -44.05
N VAL A 335 33.01 -56.40 -43.68
CA VAL A 335 33.30 -55.57 -42.48
C VAL A 335 31.99 -54.99 -41.91
N ILE A 336 31.53 -55.64 -40.84
CA ILE A 336 30.91 -55.11 -39.60
C ILE A 336 29.67 -54.19 -39.71
N THR A 337 28.50 -54.82 -39.58
CA THR A 337 27.33 -54.31 -38.84
C THR A 337 27.46 -54.71 -37.34
N PRO A 338 26.74 -54.12 -36.35
CA PRO A 338 25.27 -54.13 -36.31
C PRO A 338 24.60 -52.86 -35.70
N VAL A 339 23.44 -52.46 -36.22
CA VAL A 339 22.06 -52.71 -35.71
C VAL A 339 21.61 -51.76 -34.59
N ARG A 340 20.44 -51.19 -34.87
CA ARG A 340 19.55 -50.36 -34.06
C ARG A 340 18.87 -51.22 -32.97
N ILE A 341 18.94 -50.81 -31.71
CA ILE A 341 17.99 -51.20 -30.66
C ILE A 341 17.56 -49.93 -29.91
N ALA A 342 16.28 -49.90 -29.56
CA ALA A 342 15.50 -48.81 -28.99
C ALA A 342 15.88 -48.53 -27.50
N PRO A 343 15.22 -47.55 -26.86
CA PRO A 343 15.67 -46.87 -25.63
C PRO A 343 15.44 -47.72 -24.38
N ASP A 344 16.15 -47.42 -23.30
CA ASP A 344 15.61 -47.44 -21.93
C ASP A 344 16.63 -46.92 -20.89
N HIS A 345 16.09 -46.12 -19.96
CA HIS A 345 16.45 -45.91 -18.55
C HIS A 345 17.91 -45.74 -18.08
N TYR A 346 18.17 -44.63 -17.34
CA TYR A 346 18.90 -44.54 -16.05
C TYR A 346 18.99 -43.03 -15.69
N SER A 347 18.15 -42.49 -14.81
CA SER A 347 18.33 -42.38 -13.36
C SER A 347 19.74 -42.00 -12.90
N SER A 348 19.81 -40.79 -12.31
CA SER A 348 20.61 -40.40 -11.15
C SER A 348 22.10 -40.71 -11.14
N LEU A 349 22.94 -39.66 -11.15
CA LEU A 349 24.04 -39.55 -10.19
C LEU A 349 24.44 -38.08 -10.01
N GLN A 350 24.60 -37.72 -8.75
CA GLN A 350 25.05 -36.44 -8.22
C GLN A 350 26.48 -36.13 -8.67
N SER A 351 26.76 -34.87 -9.00
CA SER A 351 28.10 -34.29 -8.81
C SER A 351 28.03 -32.77 -8.63
N ASN A 352 27.95 -32.41 -7.36
CA ASN A 352 28.58 -31.28 -6.67
C ASN A 352 29.55 -30.41 -7.52
N VAL A 353 29.25 -29.11 -7.68
CA VAL A 353 30.23 -28.03 -7.94
C VAL A 353 29.75 -26.75 -7.25
N PRO A 354 30.62 -26.03 -6.49
CA PRO A 354 30.23 -24.97 -5.57
C PRO A 354 30.00 -23.60 -6.22
N ALA A 355 29.17 -22.81 -5.53
CA ALA A 355 28.93 -21.40 -5.79
C ALA A 355 30.19 -20.55 -5.52
N ALA A 356 30.62 -19.80 -6.52
CA ALA A 356 31.50 -18.65 -6.37
C ALA A 356 30.65 -17.38 -6.42
N THR A 357 30.49 -16.76 -5.26
CA THR A 357 29.97 -15.39 -5.09
C THR A 357 31.16 -14.43 -5.13
N LEU A 358 31.09 -13.43 -6.01
CA LEU A 358 31.76 -12.14 -5.86
C LEU A 358 30.68 -11.06 -5.94
#